data_AF-A0A525CME3-F1
#
_entry.id   AF-A0A525CME3-F1
#
_cell.length_a   1.000
_cell.length_b   1.000
_cell.length_c   1.000
_cell.angle_alpha   90.00
_cell.angle_beta   90.00
_cell.angle_gamma   90.00
#
_symmetry.space_group_name_H-M   'P 1'
#
loop_
_entity.id
_entity.type
_entity.pdbx_description
1 polymer ?
#
loop_
_entity_poly.entity_id
_entity_poly.type
_entity_poly.pdbx_seq_one_letter_code
_entity_poly.pdbx_strand_id
1 'polypeptide(L)'
;MSSEPAAVEVKILDKEFMIACPPEEKAGLIEAADYLSSKMREIRSSGKVIGTDRIAIMAALNITHEMLQNRSIDNPNNEKTLERIQKISQQIDLFMDEVE
;
A
#
# COMPACT_ATOMS: atom_id res chain seq x y z
N MET A 1 -24.63 -5.35 16.08
CA MET A 1 -25.45 -4.72 15.04
C MET A 1 -24.58 -4.68 13.80
N SER A 2 -24.96 -5.45 12.79
CA SER A 2 -24.16 -5.60 11.57
C SER A 2 -24.13 -4.28 10.81
N SER A 3 -22.95 -3.74 10.56
CA SER A 3 -22.74 -2.58 9.69
C SER A 3 -23.22 -2.93 8.28
N GLU A 4 -24.41 -2.48 7.89
CA GLU A 4 -24.84 -2.59 6.51
C GLU A 4 -23.87 -1.79 5.62
N PRO A 5 -23.41 -2.36 4.49
CA PRO A 5 -22.49 -1.68 3.59
C PRO A 5 -23.17 -0.42 3.04
N ALA A 6 -22.66 0.74 3.43
CA ALA A 6 -23.12 2.01 2.89
C ALA A 6 -22.46 2.24 1.52
N ALA A 7 -23.22 2.75 0.55
CA ALA A 7 -22.65 3.14 -0.72
C ALA A 7 -21.90 4.47 -0.53
N VAL A 8 -20.59 4.47 -0.81
CA VAL A 8 -19.72 5.64 -0.74
C VAL A 8 -19.49 6.14 -2.16
N GLU A 9 -19.76 7.43 -2.37
CA GLU A 9 -19.46 8.11 -3.62
C GLU A 9 -17.98 8.53 -3.63
N VAL A 10 -17.27 8.19 -4.70
CA VAL A 10 -15.88 8.61 -4.93
C VAL A 10 -15.70 9.14 -6.36
N LYS A 11 -14.75 10.05 -6.55
CA LYS A 11 -14.44 10.64 -7.86
C LYS A 11 -13.04 10.24 -8.33
N ILE A 12 -12.97 9.59 -9.48
CA ILE A 12 -11.71 9.09 -10.08
C ILE A 12 -11.60 9.62 -11.51
N LEU A 13 -10.55 10.40 -11.79
CA LEU A 13 -10.25 10.98 -13.11
C LEU A 13 -11.50 11.52 -13.83
N ASP A 14 -12.23 12.38 -13.13
CA ASP A 14 -13.42 13.10 -13.63
C ASP A 14 -14.70 12.24 -13.77
N LYS A 15 -14.70 11.01 -13.26
CA LYS A 15 -15.89 10.14 -13.18
C LYS A 15 -16.27 9.86 -11.73
N GLU A 16 -17.57 9.80 -11.47
CA GLU A 16 -18.15 9.47 -10.17
C GLU A 16 -18.50 7.97 -10.12
N PHE A 17 -18.22 7.34 -8.98
CA PHE A 17 -18.45 5.92 -8.73
C PHE A 17 -19.12 5.73 -7.38
N MET A 18 -20.10 4.82 -7.32
CA MET A 18 -20.72 4.36 -6.08
C MET A 18 -20.12 3.01 -5.72
N ILE A 19 -19.44 2.93 -4.57
CA ILE A 19 -18.76 1.73 -4.11
C ILE A 19 -19.36 1.32 -2.77
N ALA A 20 -19.80 0.06 -2.66
CA ALA A 20 -20.25 -0.49 -1.38
C ALA A 20 -19.05 -0.61 -0.43
N CYS A 21 -19.12 0.05 0.73
CA CYS A 21 -18.02 0.13 1.67
C CYS A 21 -18.56 0.16 3.11
N PRO A 22 -18.03 -0.67 4.02
CA PRO A 22 -18.31 -0.54 5.45
C PRO A 22 -17.87 0.85 5.96
N PRO A 23 -18.59 1.43 6.94
CA PRO A 23 -18.27 2.77 7.45
C PRO A 23 -16.84 2.90 8.00
N GLU A 24 -16.30 1.83 8.57
CA GLU A 24 -14.92 1.74 9.08
C GLU A 24 -13.84 1.84 7.98
N GLU A 25 -14.15 1.42 6.75
CA GLU A 25 -13.20 1.42 5.63
C GLU A 25 -13.33 2.66 4.73
N LYS A 26 -14.39 3.47 4.93
CA LYS A 26 -14.71 4.63 4.09
C LYS A 26 -13.53 5.57 3.90
N ALA A 27 -12.78 5.87 4.96
CA ALA A 27 -11.64 6.77 4.89
C ALA A 27 -10.53 6.22 3.98
N GLY A 28 -10.20 4.93 4.12
CA GLY A 28 -9.19 4.27 3.28
C GLY A 28 -9.63 4.15 1.82
N LEU A 29 -10.93 3.95 1.56
CA LEU A 29 -11.46 3.96 0.19
C LEU A 29 -11.31 5.33 -0.48
N ILE A 30 -11.62 6.41 0.24
CA ILE A 30 -11.49 7.78 -0.28
C ILE A 30 -10.02 8.07 -0.60
N GLU A 31 -9.11 7.73 0.31
CA GLU A 31 -7.67 7.90 0.11
C GLU A 31 -7.17 7.10 -1.11
N ALA A 32 -7.61 5.85 -1.26
CA ALA A 32 -7.26 5.01 -2.40
C ALA A 32 -7.78 5.59 -3.73
N ALA A 33 -9.00 6.12 -3.75
CA ALA A 33 -9.58 6.76 -4.92
C ALA A 33 -8.82 8.04 -5.32
N ASP A 34 -8.43 8.86 -4.35
CA ASP A 34 -7.63 10.07 -4.57
C ASP A 34 -6.24 9.72 -5.09
N TYR A 35 -5.60 8.70 -4.52
CA TYR A 35 -4.29 8.23 -4.96
C TYR A 35 -4.33 7.72 -6.41
N LEU A 36 -5.30 6.86 -6.72
CA LEU A 36 -5.54 6.38 -8.08
C LEU A 36 -5.79 7.55 -9.05
N SER A 37 -6.64 8.50 -8.67
CA SER A 37 -6.93 9.68 -9.50
C SER A 37 -5.69 10.54 -9.73
N SER A 38 -4.79 10.64 -8.76
CA SER A 38 -3.52 11.35 -8.89
C SER A 38 -2.60 10.68 -9.92
N LYS A 39 -2.37 9.37 -9.78
CA LYS A 39 -1.56 8.58 -10.73
C LYS A 39 -2.13 8.61 -12.14
N MET A 40 -3.45 8.56 -12.28
CA MET A 40 -4.12 8.69 -13.58
C MET A 40 -3.91 10.07 -14.20
N ARG A 41 -3.94 11.15 -13.40
CA ARG A 41 -3.64 12.52 -13.88
C ARG A 41 -2.18 12.66 -14.33
N GLU A 42 -1.24 12.08 -13.58
CA GLU A 42 0.18 12.06 -13.94
C GLU A 42 0.40 11.39 -15.30
N ILE A 43 -0.13 10.19 -15.49
CA ILE A 43 -0.03 9.45 -16.76
C ILE A 43 -0.70 10.22 -17.90
N ARG A 44 -1.88 10.79 -17.66
CA ARG A 44 -2.59 11.64 -18.64
C ARG A 44 -1.73 12.84 -19.05
N SER A 45 -1.09 13.50 -18.09
CA SER A 45 -0.27 14.69 -18.34
C SER A 45 1.00 14.39 -19.16
N SER A 46 1.52 13.16 -19.08
CA SER A 46 2.68 12.74 -19.87
C SER A 46 2.40 12.68 -21.38
N GLY A 47 1.12 12.59 -21.78
CA GLY A 47 0.70 12.44 -23.18
C GLY A 47 1.09 11.11 -23.86
N LYS A 48 1.81 10.22 -23.17
CA LYS A 48 2.32 8.95 -23.73
C LYS A 48 1.25 7.87 -23.87
N VAL A 49 0.19 7.94 -23.06
CA VAL A 49 -0.89 6.96 -23.04
C VAL A 49 -2.19 7.68 -23.37
N ILE A 50 -2.89 7.17 -24.40
CA ILE A 50 -4.16 7.72 -24.87
C ILE A 50 -5.30 6.79 -24.48
N GLY A 51 -6.38 7.36 -23.96
CA GLY A 51 -7.60 6.64 -23.57
C GLY A 51 -7.69 6.40 -22.07
N THR A 52 -8.82 6.78 -21.48
CA THR A 52 -9.10 6.70 -20.04
C THR A 52 -8.92 5.29 -19.48
N ASP A 53 -9.38 4.26 -20.20
CA ASP A 53 -9.28 2.87 -19.75
C ASP A 53 -7.83 2.40 -19.69
N ARG A 54 -7.01 2.76 -20.68
CA ARG A 54 -5.57 2.46 -20.69
C ARG A 54 -4.83 3.20 -19.59
N ILE A 55 -5.19 4.46 -19.35
CA ILE A 55 -4.65 5.26 -18.25
C ILE A 55 -4.98 4.60 -16.90
N ALA A 56 -6.21 4.12 -16.71
CA ALA A 56 -6.62 3.44 -15.48
C ALA A 56 -5.83 2.15 -15.26
N ILE A 57 -5.69 1.31 -16.30
CA ILE A 57 -4.91 0.06 -16.23
C ILE A 57 -3.44 0.35 -15.90
N MET A 58 -2.83 1.34 -16.55
CA MET A 58 -1.44 1.72 -16.28
C MET A 58 -1.26 2.27 -14.86
N ALA A 59 -2.19 3.10 -14.38
CA ALA A 59 -2.16 3.60 -13.02
C ALA A 59 -2.24 2.44 -12.00
N ALA A 60 -3.20 1.53 -12.19
CA ALA A 60 -3.36 0.36 -11.32
C ALA A 60 -2.12 -0.54 -11.31
N LEU A 61 -1.50 -0.78 -12.48
CA LEU A 61 -0.27 -1.56 -12.59
C LEU A 61 0.90 -0.89 -11.87
N ASN A 62 1.09 0.42 -12.04
CA ASN A 62 2.17 1.16 -11.38
C ASN A 62 2.00 1.13 -9.85
N ILE A 63 0.78 1.37 -9.35
CA ILE A 63 0.48 1.31 -7.91
C ILE A 63 0.76 -0.09 -7.36
N THR A 64 0.28 -1.13 -8.05
CA THR A 64 0.50 -2.52 -7.63
C THR A 64 1.99 -2.86 -7.62
N HIS A 65 2.75 -2.39 -8.62
CA HIS A 65 4.20 -2.59 -8.68
C HIS A 65 4.92 -1.92 -7.50
N GLU A 66 4.58 -0.67 -7.18
CA GLU A 66 5.12 0.06 -6.02
C GLU A 66 4.83 -0.69 -4.70
N MET A 67 3.59 -1.17 -4.51
CA MET A 67 3.21 -1.94 -3.32
C MET A 67 3.99 -3.26 -3.19
N LEU A 68 4.15 -3.99 -4.30
CA LEU A 68 4.90 -5.25 -4.31
C LEU A 68 6.40 -5.02 -4.07
N GLN A 69 6.96 -3.95 -4.65
CA GLN A 69 8.36 -3.59 -4.45
C GLN A 69 8.64 -3.21 -2.99
N ASN A 70 7.76 -2.41 -2.37
CA ASN A 70 7.90 -2.04 -0.96
C ASN A 70 7.81 -3.27 -0.04
N ARG A 71 6.88 -4.20 -0.32
CA ARG A 71 6.80 -5.48 0.40
C ARG A 71 8.07 -6.33 0.24
N SER A 72 8.69 -6.29 -0.94
CA SER A 72 9.98 -6.96 -1.17
C SER A 72 11.15 -6.28 -0.46
N ILE A 73 11.09 -4.99 -0.14
CA ILE A 73 12.12 -4.26 0.61
C ILE A 73 11.98 -4.45 2.12
N ASP A 74 10.77 -4.61 2.63
CA ASP A 74 10.55 -4.94 4.05
C ASP A 74 11.12 -6.32 4.41
N ASN A 75 11.15 -7.26 3.48
CA ASN A 75 11.65 -8.61 3.70
C ASN A 75 13.17 -8.71 4.00
N PRO A 76 14.10 -8.10 3.24
CA PRO A 76 15.54 -8.17 3.51
C PRO A 76 16.00 -7.37 4.74
N ASN A 77 15.28 -6.29 5.09
CA ASN A 77 15.59 -5.53 6.31
C ASN A 77 15.15 -6.30 7.57
N ASN A 78 14.05 -7.06 7.49
CA ASN A 78 13.62 -7.89 8.60
C ASN A 78 14.62 -9.02 8.85
N GLU A 79 15.14 -9.66 7.80
CA GLU A 79 16.16 -10.71 7.92
C GLU A 79 17.45 -10.20 8.59
N LYS A 80 17.99 -9.06 8.12
CA LYS A 80 19.17 -8.43 8.76
C LYS A 80 18.91 -7.94 10.19
N THR A 81 17.68 -7.50 10.47
CA THR A 81 17.28 -7.08 11.82
C THR A 81 17.16 -8.28 12.75
N LEU A 82 16.59 -9.38 12.29
CA LEU A 82 16.51 -10.65 13.01
C LEU A 82 17.90 -11.23 13.28
N GLU A 83 18.81 -11.20 12.30
CA GLU A 83 20.21 -11.61 12.50
C GLU A 83 20.91 -10.76 13.57
N ARG A 84 20.68 -9.44 13.59
CA ARG A 84 21.22 -8.55 14.63
C ARG A 84 20.66 -8.87 16.01
N ILE A 85 19.35 -9.09 16.11
CA ILE A 85 18.69 -9.47 17.36
C ILE A 85 19.27 -10.80 17.88
N GLN A 86 19.43 -11.81 17.01
CA GLN A 86 20.02 -13.09 17.37
C GLN A 86 21.46 -12.96 17.88
N LYS A 87 22.29 -12.14 17.21
CA LYS A 87 23.66 -11.88 17.67
C LYS A 87 23.68 -11.22 19.04
N ILE A 88 22.80 -10.25 19.29
CA ILE A 88 22.73 -9.58 20.59
C ILE A 88 22.26 -10.56 21.67
N SER A 89 21.25 -11.39 21.41
CA SER A 89 20.81 -12.44 22.34
C SER A 89 21.95 -13.40 22.68
N GLN A 90 22.69 -13.90 21.69
CA GLN A 90 23.85 -14.74 21.93
C GLN A 90 24.92 -14.06 22.78
N GLN A 91 25.18 -12.77 22.56
CA GLN A 91 26.14 -12.03 23.39
C GLN A 91 25.66 -11.85 24.83
N ILE A 92 24.36 -11.67 25.05
CA ILE A 92 23.78 -11.60 26.38
C ILE A 92 23.91 -12.95 27.09
N ASP A 93 23.58 -14.05 26.41
CA ASP A 93 23.68 -15.40 26.97
C ASP A 93 25.13 -15.72 27.34
N LEU A 94 26.10 -15.42 26.47
CA LEU A 94 27.53 -15.61 26.75
C LEU A 94 28.03 -14.79 27.94
N PHE A 95 27.52 -13.56 28.10
CA PHE A 95 27.90 -12.70 29.22
C PHE A 95 27.23 -13.13 30.53
N MET A 96 26.03 -13.74 30.46
CA MET A 96 25.37 -14.30 31.63
C MET A 96 26.11 -15.55 32.14
N ASP A 97 26.61 -16.41 31.24
CA ASP A 97 27.41 -17.58 31.61
C ASP A 97 28.79 -17.21 32.21
N GLU A 98 29.35 -16.04 31.88
CA GLU A 98 30.61 -15.55 32.47
C GLU A 98 30.47 -14.95 33.88
N VAL A 99 29.24 -14.67 34.33
CA VAL A 99 28.96 -13.99 35.61
C VAL A 99 28.51 -14.98 36.71
N GLU A 100 28.36 -16.26 36.40
CA GLU A 100 28.12 -17.37 37.34
C GLU A 100 29.43 -18.08 37.76
#